data_AF-A0A5J6QTN5-F1
#
_entry.id   AF-A0A5J6QTN5-F1
#
_cell.length_a   1.000
_cell.length_b   1.000
_cell.length_c   1.000
_cell.angle_alpha   90.00
_cell.angle_beta   90.00
_cell.angle_gamma   90.00
#
_symmetry.space_group_name_H-M   'P 1'
#
loop_
_entity.id
_entity.type
_entity.pdbx_description
1 polymer ?
#
loop_
_entity_poly.entity_id
_entity_poly.type
_entity_poly.pdbx_seq_one_letter_code
_entity_poly.pdbx_strand_id
1 'polypeptide(L)'
;MQIVIDQADELGWAPANVHYEQFNSGVVGLHNTGFTVNLTLSGRSLEVRANQTLLDALLEQGVDAYYDCRSGVCGSCMVPMTAGQSDHRDTFLSEAEKQENSLICTCVSRAMPGVTLELDI
;
A
#
# COMPACT_ATOMS: atom_id res chain seq x y z
N MET A 1 2.45 12.96 16.27
CA MET A 1 3.78 13.14 15.63
C MET A 1 3.96 14.58 15.18
N GLN A 2 3.13 15.11 14.27
CA GLN A 2 3.30 16.45 13.71
C GLN A 2 3.53 17.56 14.74
N ILE A 3 2.72 17.61 15.80
CA ILE A 3 2.88 18.60 16.90
C ILE A 3 4.29 18.61 17.50
N VAL A 4 4.93 17.43 17.64
CA VAL A 4 6.29 17.34 18.22
C VAL A 4 7.34 17.81 17.21
N ILE A 5 7.14 17.51 15.92
CA ILE A 5 8.02 17.96 14.84
C ILE A 5 7.95 19.49 14.71
N ASP A 6 6.74 20.04 14.66
CA ASP A 6 6.51 21.48 14.56
C ASP A 6 7.14 22.21 15.76
N GLN A 7 6.96 21.68 16.98
CA GLN A 7 7.56 22.26 18.17
C GLN A 7 9.09 22.23 18.15
N ALA A 8 9.70 21.16 17.62
CA ALA A 8 11.15 21.06 17.50
C ALA A 8 11.71 22.07 16.49
N ASP A 9 11.00 22.28 15.37
CA ASP A 9 11.32 23.31 14.37
C ASP A 9 11.23 24.72 14.98
N GLU A 10 10.14 25.02 15.70
CA GLU A 10 9.96 26.29 16.42
C GLU A 10 11.06 26.56 17.46
N LEU A 11 11.57 25.50 18.11
CA LEU A 11 12.69 25.57 19.06
C LEU A 11 14.07 25.60 18.38
N GLY A 12 14.13 25.59 17.05
CA GLY A 12 15.36 25.68 16.27
C GLY A 12 16.21 24.42 16.29
N TRP A 13 15.61 23.25 16.53
CA TRP A 13 16.35 21.99 16.48
C TRP A 13 16.74 21.69 15.04
N ALA A 14 17.99 21.27 14.83
CA ALA A 14 18.42 20.83 13.51
C ALA A 14 17.56 19.62 13.07
N PRO A 15 17.03 19.59 11.83
CA PRO A 15 16.16 18.49 11.38
C PRO A 15 16.79 17.10 11.53
N ALA A 16 18.12 17.01 11.39
CA ALA A 16 18.87 15.77 11.56
C ALA A 16 18.80 15.17 12.98
N ASN A 17 18.40 15.95 13.98
CA ASN A 17 18.27 15.51 15.38
C ASN A 17 16.84 15.06 15.72
N VAL A 18 15.88 15.21 14.79
CA VAL A 18 14.49 14.80 14.98
C VAL A 18 14.28 13.50 14.20
N HIS A 19 14.11 12.41 14.93
CA HIS A 19 13.80 11.10 14.37
C HIS A 19 12.41 10.66 14.81
N TYR A 20 11.68 10.04 13.89
CA TYR A 20 10.35 9.52 14.17
C TYR A 20 10.10 8.28 13.31
N GLU A 21 9.14 7.48 13.75
CA GLU A 21 8.66 6.33 13.02
C GLU A 21 7.14 6.33 13.04
N GLN A 22 6.55 6.10 11.88
CA GLN A 22 5.11 5.97 11.74
C GLN A 22 4.75 4.48 11.73
N PHE A 23 3.92 4.04 12.68
CA PHE A 23 3.56 2.62 12.81
C PHE A 23 2.39 2.19 11.93
N ASN A 24 1.60 3.13 11.42
CA ASN A 24 0.46 2.86 10.56
C ASN A 24 0.22 4.01 9.58
N SER A 25 -0.32 3.71 8.40
CA SER A 25 -0.66 4.72 7.39
C SER A 25 -1.72 5.74 7.84
N GLY A 26 -2.41 5.48 8.96
CA GLY A 26 -3.45 6.36 9.50
C GLY A 26 -4.80 6.22 8.80
N VAL A 27 -4.86 5.43 7.73
CA VAL A 27 -6.10 5.12 7.02
C VAL A 27 -6.90 4.09 7.81
N VAL A 28 -8.04 4.50 8.38
CA VAL A 28 -8.90 3.65 9.21
C VAL A 28 -10.37 3.81 8.81
N GLY A 29 -11.15 2.75 8.96
CA GLY A 29 -12.61 2.80 8.81
C GLY A 29 -13.14 2.88 7.36
N LEU A 30 -12.28 2.67 6.36
CA LEU A 30 -12.74 2.58 4.96
C LEU A 30 -13.52 1.28 4.72
N HIS A 31 -14.57 1.37 3.93
CA HIS A 31 -15.32 0.19 3.48
C HIS A 31 -14.48 -0.64 2.51
N ASN A 32 -14.49 -1.95 2.69
CA ASN A 32 -13.82 -2.88 1.80
C ASN A 32 -14.84 -3.63 0.96
N THR A 33 -14.61 -3.65 -0.35
CA THR A 33 -15.28 -4.57 -1.27
C THR A 33 -14.29 -5.62 -1.75
N GLY A 34 -14.82 -6.78 -2.14
CA GLY A 34 -14.02 -7.76 -2.88
C GLY A 34 -13.65 -7.25 -4.26
N PHE A 35 -12.55 -7.74 -4.81
CA PHE A 35 -12.08 -7.40 -6.15
C PHE A 35 -11.24 -8.53 -6.74
N THR A 36 -11.04 -8.48 -8.06
CA THR A 36 -10.23 -9.45 -8.80
C THR A 36 -8.87 -8.87 -9.13
N VAL A 37 -7.85 -9.71 -9.11
CA VAL A 37 -6.49 -9.38 -9.53
C VAL A 37 -5.98 -10.41 -10.52
N ASN A 38 -5.38 -9.97 -11.61
CA ASN A 38 -4.66 -10.80 -12.56
C ASN A 38 -3.16 -10.65 -12.36
N LEU A 39 -2.46 -11.77 -12.32
CA LEU A 39 -1.01 -11.86 -12.22
C LEU A 39 -0.44 -12.09 -13.61
N THR A 40 0.21 -11.09 -14.19
CA THR A 40 0.64 -11.14 -15.60
C THR A 40 1.73 -12.17 -15.85
N LEU A 41 2.66 -12.36 -14.89
CA LEU A 41 3.78 -13.29 -15.06
C LEU A 41 3.33 -14.75 -15.01
N SER A 42 2.36 -15.06 -14.15
CA SER A 42 1.84 -16.42 -13.98
C SER A 42 0.56 -16.72 -14.78
N GLY A 43 -0.10 -15.70 -15.33
CA GLY A 43 -1.39 -15.81 -16.00
C GLY A 43 -2.55 -16.21 -15.08
N ARG A 44 -2.38 -16.09 -13.76
CA ARG A 44 -3.37 -16.50 -12.76
C ARG A 44 -4.29 -15.33 -12.41
N SER A 45 -5.55 -15.64 -12.12
CA SER A 45 -6.50 -14.68 -11.53
C SER A 45 -6.82 -15.08 -10.10
N LEU A 46 -6.93 -14.08 -9.23
CA LEU A 46 -7.15 -14.20 -7.80
C LEU A 46 -8.38 -13.38 -7.42
N GLU A 47 -9.17 -13.86 -6.47
CA GLU A 47 -10.18 -13.05 -5.80
C GLU A 47 -9.67 -12.61 -4.43
N VAL A 48 -9.71 -11.29 -4.20
CA VAL A 48 -9.42 -10.69 -2.90
C VAL A 48 -10.73 -10.42 -2.19
N ARG A 49 -10.95 -11.05 -1.05
CA ARG A 49 -12.17 -10.88 -0.25
C ARG A 49 -12.19 -9.51 0.45
N ALA A 50 -13.38 -9.05 0.84
CA ALA A 50 -13.53 -7.78 1.58
C ALA A 50 -12.78 -7.77 2.92
N ASN A 51 -12.70 -8.92 3.59
CA ASN A 51 -12.03 -9.10 4.88
C ASN A 51 -10.57 -9.56 4.76
N GLN A 52 -9.97 -9.45 3.58
CA GLN A 52 -8.62 -9.94 3.29
C GLN A 52 -7.81 -8.85 2.57
N THR A 53 -6.51 -8.77 2.83
CA THR A 53 -5.60 -7.89 2.10
C THR A 53 -5.20 -8.52 0.76
N LEU A 54 -4.75 -7.71 -0.20
CA LEU A 54 -4.19 -8.25 -1.45
C LEU A 54 -2.95 -9.11 -1.16
N LEU A 55 -2.09 -8.69 -0.24
CA LEU A 55 -0.94 -9.47 0.22
C LEU A 55 -1.36 -10.85 0.74
N ASP A 56 -2.36 -10.93 1.63
CA ASP A 56 -2.82 -12.22 2.14
C ASP A 56 -3.33 -13.13 1.01
N ALA A 57 -4.05 -12.58 0.04
CA ALA A 57 -4.55 -13.35 -1.09
C ALA A 57 -3.42 -13.89 -1.97
N LEU A 58 -2.34 -13.11 -2.18
CA LEU A 58 -1.14 -13.55 -2.89
C LEU A 58 -0.46 -14.72 -2.14
N LEU A 59 -0.23 -14.56 -0.83
CA LEU A 59 0.44 -15.57 -0.01
C LEU A 59 -0.37 -16.87 0.12
N GLU A 60 -1.69 -16.78 0.30
CA GLU A 60 -2.59 -17.95 0.31
C GLU A 60 -2.54 -18.75 -1.00
N GLN A 61 -2.26 -18.06 -2.11
CA GLN A 61 -2.13 -18.64 -3.44
C GLN A 61 -0.70 -19.09 -3.77
N GLY A 62 0.22 -19.03 -2.80
CA GLY A 62 1.61 -19.45 -2.92
C GLY A 62 2.48 -18.52 -3.76
N VAL A 63 2.06 -17.26 -3.96
CA VAL A 63 2.86 -16.23 -4.63
C VAL A 63 3.90 -15.69 -3.64
N ASP A 64 5.16 -15.63 -4.07
CA ASP A 64 6.26 -15.08 -3.27
C ASP A 64 6.22 -13.54 -3.30
N ALA A 65 5.28 -12.96 -2.57
CA ALA A 65 5.17 -11.53 -2.39
C ALA A 65 6.05 -11.08 -1.21
N TYR A 66 6.97 -10.14 -1.45
CA TYR A 66 7.81 -9.57 -0.39
C TYR A 66 6.98 -8.66 0.53
N TYR A 67 7.24 -8.68 1.84
CA TYR A 67 6.57 -7.80 2.82
C TYR A 67 7.35 -7.70 4.13
N ASP A 68 7.07 -6.64 4.91
CA ASP A 68 7.63 -6.46 6.26
C ASP A 68 6.59 -5.87 7.24
N CYS A 69 6.36 -4.55 7.24
CA CYS A 69 5.55 -3.87 8.28
C CYS A 69 4.03 -4.21 8.28
N ARG A 70 3.48 -4.59 7.11
CA ARG A 70 2.03 -4.82 6.87
C ARG A 70 1.09 -3.67 7.25
N SER A 71 1.61 -2.45 7.40
CA SER A 71 0.83 -1.27 7.84
C SER A 71 0.89 -0.09 6.87
N GLY A 72 1.42 -0.30 5.65
CA GLY A 72 1.43 0.71 4.59
C GLY A 72 2.46 1.82 4.76
N VAL A 73 3.53 1.59 5.52
CA VAL A 73 4.54 2.64 5.82
C VAL A 73 5.92 2.37 5.22
N CYS A 74 6.34 1.11 5.09
CA CYS A 74 7.73 0.76 4.71
C CYS A 74 7.97 0.57 3.20
N GLY A 75 6.92 0.38 2.40
CA GLY A 75 7.04 0.13 0.95
C GLY A 75 7.51 -1.27 0.53
N SER A 76 7.94 -2.15 1.44
CA SER A 76 8.47 -3.48 1.06
C SER A 76 7.50 -4.35 0.26
N CYS A 77 6.19 -4.15 0.42
CA CYS A 77 5.18 -4.92 -0.31
C CYS A 77 4.72 -4.28 -1.63
N MET A 78 5.49 -3.34 -2.18
CA MET A 78 5.16 -2.68 -3.43
C MET A 78 5.29 -3.64 -4.62
N VAL A 79 4.32 -3.61 -5.52
CA VAL A 79 4.30 -4.41 -6.74
C VAL A 79 3.95 -3.50 -7.92
N PRO A 80 4.57 -3.67 -9.11
CA PRO A 80 4.18 -2.93 -10.30
C PRO A 80 2.78 -3.31 -10.78
N MET A 81 2.04 -2.31 -11.22
CA MET A 81 0.73 -2.46 -11.85
C MET A 81 0.85 -2.23 -13.36
N THR A 82 0.20 -3.10 -14.14
CA THR A 82 0.12 -2.96 -15.61
C THR A 82 -1.24 -2.41 -16.05
N ALA A 83 -2.30 -2.59 -15.25
CA ALA A 83 -3.63 -2.05 -15.51
C ALA A 83 -4.50 -1.99 -14.24
N GLY A 84 -5.62 -1.28 -14.36
CA GLY A 84 -6.57 -1.03 -13.26
C GLY A 84 -6.24 0.22 -12.45
N GLN A 85 -7.08 0.54 -11.46
CA GLN A 85 -6.96 1.72 -10.61
C GLN A 85 -6.91 1.29 -9.15
N SER A 86 -5.82 1.65 -8.48
CA SER A 86 -5.62 1.43 -7.05
C SER A 86 -6.38 2.46 -6.23
N ASP A 87 -6.96 1.99 -5.12
CA ASP A 87 -7.34 2.74 -3.94
C ASP A 87 -6.14 2.71 -2.98
N HIS A 88 -5.28 3.73 -3.09
CA HIS A 88 -4.03 3.82 -2.33
C HIS A 88 -4.30 4.14 -0.87
N ARG A 89 -3.85 3.27 0.04
CA ARG A 89 -4.04 3.40 1.50
C ARG A 89 -2.73 3.40 2.28
N ASP A 90 -1.62 3.47 1.58
CA ASP A 90 -0.28 3.63 2.13
C ASP A 90 0.11 5.11 2.25
N THR A 91 1.12 5.36 3.09
CA THR A 91 1.79 6.66 3.23
C THR A 91 3.20 6.64 2.67
N PHE A 92 3.59 5.53 2.02
CA PHE A 92 4.93 5.35 1.48
C PHE A 92 5.06 6.01 0.10
N LEU A 93 4.12 5.74 -0.80
CA LEU A 93 4.11 6.34 -2.13
C LEU A 93 3.78 7.82 -2.04
N SER A 94 4.54 8.64 -2.77
CA SER A 94 4.23 10.05 -2.96
C SER A 94 2.92 10.23 -3.73
N GLU A 95 2.33 11.42 -3.62
CA GLU A 95 1.11 11.73 -4.37
C GLU A 95 1.31 11.64 -5.89
N ALA A 96 2.52 11.93 -6.39
CA ALA A 96 2.84 11.78 -7.81
C ALA A 96 2.87 10.31 -8.23
N GLU A 97 3.50 9.43 -7.44
CA GLU A 97 3.52 7.98 -7.70
C GLU A 97 2.13 7.36 -7.59
N LYS A 98 1.32 7.81 -6.62
CA LYS A 98 -0.08 7.39 -6.49
C LYS A 98 -0.92 7.80 -7.71
N GLN A 99 -0.70 9.00 -8.24
CA GLN A 99 -1.36 9.49 -9.45
C GLN A 99 -0.89 8.77 -10.71
N GLU A 100 0.39 8.43 -10.80
CA GLU A 100 0.94 7.60 -11.88
C GLU A 100 0.31 6.21 -11.88
N ASN A 101 -0.01 5.67 -10.70
CA ASN A 101 -0.74 4.42 -10.52
C ASN A 101 -0.05 3.22 -11.20
N SER A 102 1.29 3.24 -11.20
CA SER A 102 2.16 2.17 -11.71
C SER A 102 2.65 1.22 -10.62
N LEU A 103 2.39 1.52 -9.35
CA LEU A 103 2.81 0.74 -8.18
C LEU A 103 1.64 0.58 -7.19
N ILE A 104 1.63 -0.50 -6.41
CA ILE A 104 0.67 -0.70 -5.33
C ILE A 104 1.29 -1.36 -4.11
N CYS A 105 1.00 -0.83 -2.91
CA CYS A 105 1.35 -1.48 -1.65
C CYS A 105 0.32 -2.56 -1.28
N THR A 106 0.62 -3.82 -1.59
CA THR A 106 -0.33 -4.96 -1.47
C THR A 106 -0.84 -5.24 -0.05
N CYS A 107 -0.15 -4.78 1.00
CA CYS A 107 -0.56 -5.03 2.38
C CYS A 107 -1.77 -4.18 2.85
N VAL A 108 -2.02 -3.02 2.22
CA VAL A 108 -3.09 -2.10 2.65
C VAL A 108 -3.95 -1.58 1.50
N SER A 109 -3.36 -1.35 0.33
CA SER A 109 -4.04 -0.76 -0.83
C SER A 109 -4.95 -1.79 -1.51
N ARG A 110 -6.00 -1.31 -2.19
CA ARG A 110 -7.05 -2.14 -2.80
C ARG A 110 -7.33 -1.69 -4.22
N ALA A 111 -8.23 -2.36 -4.93
CA ALA A 111 -8.81 -1.83 -6.16
C ALA A 111 -9.93 -0.83 -5.88
N MET A 112 -10.10 0.14 -6.77
CA MET A 112 -11.33 0.94 -6.81
C MET A 112 -12.55 0.04 -7.09
N PRO A 113 -13.76 0.43 -6.61
CA PRO A 113 -14.97 -0.40 -6.78
C PRO A 113 -15.25 -0.77 -8.24
N GLY A 114 -15.46 -2.07 -8.50
CA GLY A 114 -15.74 -2.59 -9.84
C GLY A 114 -14.52 -2.69 -10.77
N VAL A 115 -13.32 -2.39 -10.27
CA VAL A 115 -12.08 -2.46 -11.06
C VAL A 115 -11.34 -3.77 -10.78
N THR A 116 -10.77 -4.36 -11.84
CA THR A 116 -9.81 -5.46 -11.75
C THR A 116 -8.40 -4.88 -11.87
N LEU A 117 -7.47 -5.33 -11.04
CA LEU A 117 -6.06 -4.93 -11.15
C LEU A 117 -5.26 -5.96 -11.94
N GLU A 118 -4.24 -5.49 -12.64
CA GLU A 118 -3.21 -6.36 -13.23
C GLU A 118 -1.86 -6.03 -12.60
N LEU A 119 -1.20 -7.04 -12.04
CA LEU A 119 0.07 -6.92 -11.34
C LEU A 119 1.17 -7.68 -12.06
N ASP A 120 2.35 -7.09 -12.11
CA ASP A 120 3.54 -7.69 -12.69
C ASP A 120 4.29 -8.57 -11.67
N ILE A 121 3.64 -9.67 -11.26
CA ILE A 121 4.16 -10.68 -10.31
C ILE A 121 3.60 -12.08 -10.62
#